data_AF-A0A7Y6A8P0-F1
#
_entry.id   AF-A0A7Y6A8P0-F1
#
_cell.length_a   1.000
_cell.length_b   1.000
_cell.length_c   1.000
_cell.angle_alpha   90.00
_cell.angle_beta   90.00
_cell.angle_gamma   90.00
#
_symmetry.space_group_name_H-M   'P 1'
#
loop_
_entity.id
_entity.type
_entity.pdbx_description
1 polymer ?
#
loop_
_entity_poly.entity_id
_entity_poly.type
_entity_poly.pdbx_seq_one_letter_code
_entity_poly.pdbx_strand_id
1 'polypeptide(L)' 'MTREDREADLADRRWAVASASGSLRAEGLETTPEYARDARDYADGVIDADELRRRTLARYRPGSDA' A
#
# COMPACT_ATOMS: atom_id res chain seq x y z
N MET A 1 -3.07 12.21 -18.82
CA MET A 1 -2.81 12.55 -17.41
C MET A 1 -1.81 13.68 -17.39
N THR A 2 -2.22 14.83 -16.87
CA THR A 2 -1.36 15.99 -16.68
C THR A 2 -0.42 15.77 -15.50
N ARG A 3 0.53 16.68 -15.31
CA ARG A 3 1.37 16.69 -14.10
C ARG A 3 0.51 16.90 -12.83
N GLU A 4 -0.48 17.78 -12.90
CA GLU A 4 -1.39 18.08 -11.79
C GLU A 4 -2.21 16.85 -11.42
N ASP A 5 -2.74 16.13 -12.41
CA ASP A 5 -3.48 14.88 -12.18
C ASP A 5 -2.62 13.84 -11.45
N ARG A 6 -1.33 13.74 -11.82
CA ARG A 6 -0.39 12.82 -11.18
C ARG A 6 -0.06 13.26 -9.75
N GLU A 7 0.10 14.55 -9.50
CA GLU A 7 0.37 15.08 -8.16
C GLU A 7 -0.85 14.86 -7.24
N ALA A 8 -2.08 15.03 -7.75
CA ALA A 8 -3.31 14.72 -7.04
C ALA A 8 -3.43 13.23 -6.71
N ASP A 9 -3.19 12.33 -7.67
CA ASP A 9 -3.17 10.88 -7.45
C ASP A 9 -2.14 10.49 -6.37
N LEU A 10 -0.93 11.04 -6.42
CA LEU A 10 0.09 10.77 -5.38
C LEU A 10 -0.34 11.29 -3.99
N ALA A 11 -1.02 12.43 -3.91
CA ALA A 11 -1.55 12.95 -2.65
C ALA A 11 -2.63 12.02 -2.07
N ASP A 12 -3.54 11.51 -2.90
CA ASP A 12 -4.58 10.56 -2.50
C ASP A 12 -3.97 9.25 -2.00
N ARG A 13 -2.94 8.74 -2.68
CA ARG A 13 -2.22 7.53 -2.24
C ARG A 13 -1.54 7.71 -0.88
N ARG A 14 -0.87 8.84 -0.67
CA ARG A 14 -0.24 9.17 0.62
C ARG A 14 -1.27 9.25 1.74
N TRP A 15 -2.41 9.88 1.46
CA TRP A 15 -3.51 9.97 2.42
C TRP A 15 -4.08 8.60 2.75
N ALA A 16 -4.29 7.73 1.75
CA ALA A 16 -4.77 6.37 1.96
C ALA A 16 -3.82 5.53 2.84
N VAL A 17 -2.51 5.60 2.59
CA VAL A 17 -1.50 4.91 3.42
C VAL A 17 -1.47 5.44 4.85
N ALA A 18 -1.54 6.77 5.02
CA ALA A 18 -1.59 7.39 6.34
C ALA A 18 -2.84 6.99 7.13
N SER A 19 -4.00 6.98 6.47
CA SER A 19 -5.28 6.56 7.06
C SER A 19 -5.24 5.09 7.49
N ALA A 20 -4.79 4.18 6.62
CA ALA A 20 -4.64 2.76 6.95
C ALA A 20 -3.68 2.53 8.11
N SER A 21 -2.51 3.20 8.10
CA SER A 21 -1.52 3.10 9.18
C SER A 21 -2.07 3.65 10.51
N GLY A 22 -2.84 4.73 10.45
CA GLY A 22 -3.51 5.32 11.61
C GLY A 22 -4.52 4.35 12.22
N SER A 23 -5.34 3.69 11.39
CA SER A 23 -6.30 2.68 11.83
C SER A 23 -5.62 1.50 12.52
N LEU A 24 -4.53 0.97 11.93
CA LEU A 24 -3.79 -0.15 12.53
C LEU A 24 -3.20 0.22 13.90
N ARG A 25 -2.62 1.41 14.03
CA ARG A 25 -2.10 1.90 15.31
C ARG A 25 -3.20 2.11 16.35
N ALA A 26 -4.36 2.61 15.94
CA ALA A 26 -5.50 2.80 16.83
C ALA A 26 -6.00 1.46 17.42
N GLU A 27 -5.85 0.37 16.66
CA GLU A 27 -6.15 -1.00 17.08
C GLU A 27 -4.97 -1.66 17.84
N GLY A 28 -3.86 -0.96 18.07
CA GLY A 28 -2.66 -1.50 18.71
C GLY A 28 -1.91 -2.53 17.86
N LEU A 29 -2.09 -2.51 16.53
CA LEU A 29 -1.45 -3.43 15.60
C LEU A 29 -0.16 -2.86 15.04
N GLU A 30 0.85 -3.71 14.95
CA GLU A 30 2.14 -3.41 14.32
C GLU A 30 2.18 -3.95 12.88
N THR A 31 2.74 -3.15 11.97
CA THR A 31 2.92 -3.56 10.56
C THR A 31 4.27 -4.23 10.35
N THR A 32 4.36 -5.18 9.42
CA THR A 32 5.65 -5.77 9.05
C THR A 32 6.53 -4.82 8.24
N PRO A 33 7.86 -5.00 8.22
CA PRO A 33 8.76 -4.23 7.37
C PRO A 33 8.39 -4.29 5.87
N GLU A 34 7.91 -5.43 5.40
CA GLU A 34 7.47 -5.63 4.01
C GLU A 34 6.25 -4.77 3.68
N TYR A 35 5.30 -4.66 4.61
CA TYR A 35 4.15 -3.75 4.47
C TYR A 35 4.64 -2.30 4.37
N ALA A 36 5.52 -1.86 5.28
CA ALA A 36 6.00 -0.48 5.31
C ALA A 36 6.72 -0.09 4.00
N ARG A 37 7.51 -1.01 3.44
CA ARG A 37 8.17 -0.82 2.14
C ARG A 37 7.18 -0.69 1.00
N ASP A 38 6.24 -1.62 0.86
CA ASP A 38 5.29 -1.60 -0.24
C ASP A 38 4.30 -0.42 -0.16
N ALA A 39 3.87 -0.05 1.06
CA ALA A 39 3.03 1.11 1.28
C ALA A 39 3.75 2.41 0.87
N ARG A 40 5.06 2.52 1.14
CA ARG A 40 5.87 3.63 0.66
C ARG A 40 6.01 3.62 -0.87
N ASP A 41 6.37 2.48 -1.46
CA ASP A 41 6.49 2.34 -2.92
C ASP A 41 5.18 2.75 -3.62
N TYR A 42 4.03 2.39 -3.05
CA TYR A 42 2.71 2.80 -3.57
C TYR A 42 2.46 4.30 -3.41
N ALA A 43 2.73 4.87 -2.23
CA ALA A 43 2.57 6.30 -1.96
C ALA A 43 3.49 7.20 -2.81
N ASP A 44 4.67 6.69 -3.17
CA ASP A 44 5.63 7.37 -4.05
C ASP A 44 5.33 7.11 -5.55
N GLY A 45 4.33 6.29 -5.85
CA GLY A 45 3.93 5.94 -7.22
C GLY A 45 4.94 5.06 -7.96
N VAL A 46 5.83 4.38 -7.22
CA VAL A 46 6.78 3.38 -7.75
C VAL A 46 6.05 2.10 -8.15
N ILE A 47 4.99 1.75 -7.40
CA ILE A 47 4.07 0.65 -7.74
C ILE A 47 2.62 1.15 -7.75
N ASP A 48 1.76 0.45 -8.48
CA ASP A 48 0.32 0.66 -8.48
C ASP A 48 -0.40 -0.26 -7.47
N ALA A 49 -1.72 -0.09 -7.35
CA ALA A 49 -2.54 -0.88 -6.43
C ALA A 49 -2.55 -2.38 -6.80
N ASP A 50 -2.47 -2.71 -8.09
CA ASP A 50 -2.46 -4.10 -8.55
C ASP A 50 -1.18 -4.81 -8.14
N GLU A 51 -0.02 -4.16 -8.30
CA GLU A 51 1.26 -4.66 -7.83
C GLU A 51 1.32 -4.77 -6.31
N LEU A 52 0.83 -3.77 -5.58
CA LEU A 52 0.71 -3.83 -4.12
C LEU A 52 -0.10 -5.05 -3.68
N ARG A 53 -1.24 -5.30 -4.34
CA ARG A 53 -2.08 -6.47 -4.10
C ARG A 53 -1.37 -7.77 -4.47
N ARG A 54 -0.73 -7.85 -5.63
CA ARG A 54 0.02 -9.04 -6.06
C ARG A 54 1.10 -9.42 -5.05
N ARG A 55 1.92 -8.45 -4.61
CA ARG A 55 2.96 -8.67 -3.58
C ARG A 55 2.38 -9.15 -2.27
N THR A 56 1.28 -8.54 -1.82
CA THR A 56 0.59 -8.94 -0.59
C THR A 56 0.08 -10.38 -0.67
N LEU A 57 -0.58 -10.74 -1.78
CA LEU A 57 -1.08 -12.10 -2.00
C LEU A 57 0.05 -13.12 -2.13
N ALA A 58 1.13 -12.80 -2.83
CA ALA A 58 2.27 -13.70 -2.96
C ALA A 58 2.92 -14.04 -1.60
N ARG A 59 2.87 -13.12 -0.63
CA ARG A 59 3.41 -13.34 0.72
C ARG A 59 2.47 -14.12 1.62
N TYR A 60 1.18 -13.81 1.57
CA TYR A 60 0.24 -14.22 2.62
C TYR A 60 -0.89 -15.11 2.16
N ARG A 61 -1.01 -15.40 0.86
CA ARG A 61 -1.95 -16.40 0.36
C ARG A 61 -1.31 -17.78 0.55
N PRO A 62 -1.84 -18.65 1.44
CA PRO A 62 -1.42 -20.04 1.47
C PRO A 62 -1.75 -20.66 0.11
N GLY A 63 -0.88 -21.54 -0.38
CA GLY A 63 -1.00 -22.16 -1.70
C GLY A 63 -2.44 -22.57 -2.02
N SER A 64 -2.96 -22.05 -3.13
CA SER A 64 -4.16 -22.60 -3.77
C SER A 64 -3.81 -23.92 -4.47
N ASP A 65 -3.23 -24.84 -3.71
CA ASP A 65 -3.19 -26.27 -4.02
C ASP A 65 -4.28 -26.93 -3.18
N ALA A 66 -5.49 -26.95 -3.74
CA ALA A 66 -6.59 -27.84 -3.39
C ALA A 66 -7.26 -28.28 -4.69
#